data_AF-A0A9P0AZ28-F1
#
_entry.id   AF-A0A9P0AZ28-F1
#
_cell.length_a   1.000
_cell.length_b   1.000
_cell.length_c   1.000
_cell.angle_alpha   90.00
_cell.angle_beta   90.00
_cell.angle_gamma   90.00
#
_symmetry.space_group_name_H-M   'P 1'
#
loop_
_entity.id
_entity.type
_entity.pdbx_description
1 polymer ?
#
loop_
_entity_poly.entity_id
_entity_poly.type
_entity_poly.pdbx_seq_one_letter_code
_entity_poly.pdbx_strand_id
1 'polypeptide(L)'
;MCKNLDYDTLNRYIKQQEWKNLAENLKNGLALELSSTGEPKKFHLQVVDFLQILLNMCLEDKNMIENVLVEVLRGLRNCVTDSNIQESLLTEDFIIKLRRVYLEVKDDQNYKLCTKIMMQLLINLSVKNPNGAKLIYNEFSDISECLEKECNVYEVSALLHYMSLHVPLKNLDANLVNKIVDLYHKVEKCEFLHFLLETICQYGYFWSFYNALEYDCKLTILGIIKEKQTKENKIFFVKEGLDVMMKIFIDSSQTVFTSGDNKKALEISLVLQILSQVTGNSQNFLEILQSNSDLLIQAAILLINIHRLGKSSDNCFTQVPKHSEVSEDFKENPAYGFKGDLVRFIGNLNWTCKKMQDLTREAELIPVILECCNIDEKNPFIMQWAIFAIRNICKNNLENQKFIAAMKKQGTVDGNTLNKVGLTLNNDGDKSIGIVNLDDIRNN
;
A
#
# COMPACT_ATOMS: atom_id res chain seq x y z
N MET A 1 -8.73 -26.50 32.68
CA MET A 1 -9.23 -27.89 32.57
C MET A 1 -9.34 -28.21 31.10
N CYS A 2 -8.64 -29.24 30.60
CA CYS A 2 -8.69 -29.61 29.19
C CYS A 2 -10.02 -30.29 28.85
N LYS A 3 -10.61 -29.96 27.70
CA LYS A 3 -11.85 -30.58 27.24
C LYS A 3 -11.57 -31.99 26.73
N ASN A 4 -12.49 -32.92 27.02
CA ASN A 4 -12.42 -34.32 26.58
C ASN A 4 -13.80 -34.74 26.03
N LEU A 5 -13.84 -35.84 25.28
CA LEU A 5 -15.05 -36.37 24.68
C LEU A 5 -15.50 -37.66 25.39
N ASP A 6 -16.80 -37.97 25.30
CA ASP A 6 -17.34 -39.28 25.68
C ASP A 6 -17.10 -40.29 24.55
N TYR A 7 -15.91 -40.90 24.53
CA TYR A 7 -15.51 -41.83 23.49
C TYR A 7 -16.39 -43.08 23.40
N ASP A 8 -16.97 -43.55 24.52
CA ASP A 8 -17.83 -44.73 24.53
C ASP A 8 -19.12 -44.47 23.75
N THR A 9 -19.74 -43.31 24.00
CA THR A 9 -20.92 -42.87 23.24
C THR A 9 -20.60 -42.64 21.77
N LEU A 10 -19.48 -41.98 21.45
CA LEU A 10 -19.09 -41.71 20.07
C LEU A 10 -18.79 -43.00 19.28
N ASN A 11 -18.06 -43.94 19.88
CA ASN A 11 -17.77 -45.24 19.27
C ASN A 11 -19.04 -46.08 19.04
N ARG A 12 -20.04 -45.95 19.92
CA ARG A 12 -21.35 -46.59 19.72
C ARG A 12 -22.06 -46.02 18.48
N TYR A 13 -22.09 -44.69 18.32
CA TYR A 13 -22.70 -44.08 17.12
C TYR A 13 -21.98 -44.50 15.83
N ILE A 14 -20.65 -44.59 15.85
CA ILE A 14 -19.87 -45.09 14.71
C ILE A 14 -20.27 -46.53 14.36
N LYS A 15 -20.31 -47.43 15.35
CA LYS A 15 -20.69 -48.84 15.14
C LYS A 15 -22.12 -49.00 14.64
N GLN A 16 -23.02 -48.13 15.07
CA GLN A 16 -24.44 -48.15 14.69
C GLN A 16 -24.73 -47.32 13.43
N GLN A 17 -23.73 -46.68 12.84
CA GLN A 17 -23.87 -45.76 11.70
C GLN A 17 -24.84 -44.59 11.97
N GLU A 18 -24.94 -44.14 13.23
CA GLU A 18 -25.80 -43.03 13.66
C GLU A 18 -25.11 -41.68 13.43
N TRP A 19 -24.85 -41.35 12.16
CA TRP A 19 -23.98 -40.24 11.79
C TRP A 19 -24.49 -38.85 12.20
N LYS A 20 -25.81 -38.64 12.23
CA LYS A 20 -26.41 -37.40 12.72
C LYS A 20 -26.13 -37.20 14.21
N ASN A 21 -26.30 -38.26 15.00
CA ASN A 21 -26.04 -38.23 16.44
C ASN A 21 -24.55 -38.04 16.73
N LEU A 22 -23.69 -38.66 15.92
CA LEU A 22 -22.25 -38.45 15.98
C LEU A 22 -21.88 -36.98 15.72
N ALA A 23 -22.36 -36.39 14.62
CA ALA A 23 -22.09 -35.00 14.29
C ALA A 23 -22.58 -34.04 15.39
N GLU A 24 -23.79 -34.25 15.91
CA GLU A 24 -24.33 -33.40 16.98
C GLU A 24 -23.50 -33.50 18.27
N ASN A 25 -23.04 -34.69 18.65
CA ASN A 25 -22.17 -34.86 19.81
C ASN A 25 -20.79 -34.22 19.60
N LEU A 26 -20.20 -34.35 18.41
CA LEU A 26 -18.94 -33.67 18.07
C LEU A 26 -19.11 -32.15 18.14
N LYS A 27 -20.19 -31.60 17.57
CA LYS A 27 -20.49 -30.16 17.60
C LYS A 27 -20.53 -29.61 19.04
N ASN A 28 -21.25 -30.29 19.93
CA ASN A 28 -21.40 -29.87 21.32
C ASN A 28 -20.09 -30.09 22.11
N GLY A 29 -19.45 -31.24 21.93
CA GLY A 29 -18.22 -31.63 22.61
C GLY A 29 -16.99 -30.83 22.17
N LEU A 30 -16.98 -30.27 20.96
CA LEU A 30 -15.84 -29.53 20.39
C LEU A 30 -16.07 -28.03 20.28
N ALA A 31 -17.21 -27.55 20.78
CA ALA A 31 -17.48 -26.11 20.88
C ALA A 31 -16.36 -25.41 21.66
N LEU A 32 -15.89 -24.29 21.10
CA LEU A 32 -14.85 -23.48 21.70
C LEU A 32 -15.41 -22.76 22.92
N GLU A 33 -14.78 -22.96 24.06
CA GLU A 33 -15.15 -22.34 25.33
C GLU A 33 -13.98 -21.48 25.81
N LEU A 34 -14.28 -20.32 26.39
CA LEU A 34 -13.27 -19.46 26.97
C LEU A 34 -13.10 -19.77 28.46
N SER A 35 -11.87 -19.63 28.96
CA SER A 35 -11.56 -19.60 30.38
C SER A 35 -12.07 -18.30 31.02
N SER A 36 -11.99 -18.22 32.35
CA SER A 36 -12.24 -16.97 33.08
C SER A 36 -11.28 -15.83 32.69
N THR A 37 -10.14 -16.14 32.07
CA THR A 37 -9.16 -15.17 31.58
C THR A 37 -9.39 -14.77 30.12
N GLY A 38 -10.42 -15.34 29.46
CA GLY A 38 -10.73 -15.06 28.05
C GLY A 38 -9.91 -15.88 27.04
N GLU A 39 -9.08 -16.81 27.51
CA GLU A 39 -8.29 -17.70 26.64
C GLU A 39 -9.10 -18.94 26.24
N PRO A 40 -8.94 -19.50 25.02
CA PRO A 40 -9.58 -20.76 24.64
C PRO A 40 -9.19 -21.90 25.58
N LYS A 41 -10.17 -22.67 26.06
CA LYS A 41 -9.90 -23.91 26.79
C LYS A 41 -9.20 -24.91 25.87
N LYS A 42 -8.11 -25.48 26.37
CA LYS A 42 -7.31 -26.49 25.67
C LYS A 42 -8.05 -27.83 25.53
N PHE A 43 -7.67 -28.62 24.54
CA PHE A 43 -8.19 -29.97 24.31
C PHE A 43 -7.15 -31.03 24.71
N HIS A 44 -7.59 -32.23 25.11
CA HIS A 44 -6.69 -33.36 25.28
C HIS A 44 -6.15 -33.85 23.93
N LEU A 45 -4.89 -34.29 23.87
CA LEU A 45 -4.28 -34.86 22.65
C LEU A 45 -5.09 -36.02 22.07
N GLN A 46 -5.69 -36.85 22.94
CA GLN A 46 -6.58 -37.96 22.54
C GLN A 46 -7.76 -37.50 21.68
N VAL A 47 -8.25 -36.27 21.87
CA VAL A 47 -9.32 -35.70 21.04
C VAL A 47 -8.80 -35.50 19.61
N VAL A 48 -7.57 -35.02 19.46
CA VAL A 48 -6.92 -34.80 18.17
C VAL A 48 -6.69 -36.12 17.45
N ASP A 49 -6.19 -37.14 18.17
CA ASP A 49 -6.00 -38.48 17.62
C ASP A 49 -7.32 -39.08 17.13
N PHE A 50 -8.39 -38.95 17.91
CA PHE A 50 -9.72 -39.41 17.54
C PHE A 50 -10.27 -38.68 16.31
N LEU A 51 -10.06 -37.36 16.22
CA LEU A 51 -10.48 -36.57 15.04
C LEU A 51 -9.70 -36.95 13.78
N GLN A 52 -8.42 -37.30 13.89
CA GLN A 52 -7.64 -37.81 12.76
C GLN A 52 -8.15 -39.17 12.27
N ILE A 53 -8.57 -40.06 13.19
CA ILE A 53 -9.21 -41.33 12.82
C ILE A 53 -10.51 -41.06 12.06
N LEU A 54 -11.38 -40.19 12.58
CA LEU A 54 -12.62 -39.82 11.91
C LEU A 54 -12.39 -39.16 10.55
N LEU A 55 -11.35 -38.34 10.41
CA LEU A 55 -10.97 -37.74 9.13
C LEU A 55 -10.60 -38.83 8.10
N ASN A 56 -9.82 -39.84 8.49
CA ASN A 56 -9.50 -40.97 7.61
C ASN A 56 -10.75 -41.75 7.21
N MET A 57 -11.66 -42.00 8.15
CA MET A 57 -12.93 -42.66 7.85
C MET A 57 -13.77 -41.87 6.85
N CYS A 58 -13.81 -40.53 6.98
CA CYS A 58 -14.52 -39.67 6.02
C CYS A 58 -13.89 -39.70 4.63
N LEU A 59 -12.57 -39.90 4.52
CA LEU A 59 -11.85 -40.02 3.24
C LEU A 59 -12.03 -41.39 2.57
N GLU A 60 -12.42 -42.42 3.33
CA GLU A 60 -12.65 -43.78 2.82
C GLU A 60 -14.11 -43.99 2.37
N ASP A 61 -15.06 -43.31 3.03
CA ASP A 61 -16.48 -43.39 2.70
C ASP A 61 -16.92 -42.25 1.74
N LYS A 62 -17.08 -42.60 0.46
CA LYS A 62 -17.51 -41.68 -0.61
C LYS A 62 -18.90 -41.10 -0.42
N ASN A 63 -19.75 -41.66 0.45
CA ASN A 63 -21.02 -41.04 0.84
C ASN A 63 -20.73 -40.00 1.92
N MET A 64 -19.93 -39.01 1.55
CA MET A 64 -19.39 -37.99 2.42
C MET A 64 -20.49 -37.42 3.32
N ILE A 65 -20.49 -37.87 4.58
CA ILE A 65 -21.44 -37.43 5.60
C ILE A 65 -21.05 -36.00 5.94
N GLU A 66 -21.56 -35.06 5.15
CA GLU A 66 -21.24 -33.63 5.18
C GLU A 66 -21.16 -33.10 6.61
N ASN A 67 -22.14 -33.47 7.44
CA ASN A 67 -22.21 -33.04 8.82
C ASN A 67 -21.06 -33.56 9.70
N VAL A 68 -20.63 -34.81 9.55
CA VAL A 68 -19.53 -35.35 10.37
C VAL A 68 -18.21 -34.73 9.95
N LEU A 69 -17.91 -34.64 8.65
CA LEU A 69 -16.67 -34.03 8.19
C LEU A 69 -16.58 -32.55 8.61
N VAL A 70 -17.68 -31.82 8.48
CA VAL A 70 -17.77 -30.41 8.93
C VAL A 70 -17.40 -30.29 10.41
N GLU A 71 -17.94 -31.14 11.28
CA GLU A 71 -17.63 -31.08 12.71
C GLU A 71 -16.23 -31.60 13.04
N VAL A 72 -15.68 -32.56 12.28
CA VAL A 72 -14.29 -33.00 12.41
C VAL A 72 -13.33 -31.87 12.08
N LEU A 73 -13.49 -31.22 10.93
CA LEU A 73 -12.65 -30.08 10.52
C LEU A 73 -12.80 -28.90 11.48
N ARG A 74 -14.03 -28.64 11.97
CA ARG A 74 -14.27 -27.59 12.97
C ARG A 74 -13.59 -27.91 14.29
N GLY A 75 -13.63 -29.17 14.71
CA GLY A 75 -12.93 -29.67 15.89
C GLY A 75 -11.43 -29.46 15.78
N LEU A 76 -10.82 -29.92 14.67
CA LEU A 76 -9.40 -29.74 14.39
C LEU A 76 -9.02 -28.25 14.40
N ARG A 77 -9.80 -27.40 13.71
CA ARG A 77 -9.61 -25.94 13.67
C ARG A 77 -9.60 -25.33 15.08
N ASN A 78 -10.47 -25.79 15.97
CA ASN A 78 -10.53 -25.31 17.35
C ASN A 78 -9.34 -25.85 18.18
N CYS A 79 -8.91 -27.08 17.94
CA CYS A 79 -7.78 -27.70 18.64
C CYS A 79 -6.44 -27.02 18.34
N VAL A 80 -6.21 -26.60 17.08
CA VAL A 80 -4.96 -25.94 16.65
C VAL A 80 -4.80 -24.50 17.15
N THR A 81 -5.71 -24.02 18.01
CA THR A 81 -5.52 -22.77 18.77
C THR A 81 -4.46 -22.92 19.86
N ASP A 82 -4.15 -24.16 20.28
CA ASP A 82 -3.00 -24.49 21.12
C ASP A 82 -1.76 -24.74 20.25
N SER A 83 -0.67 -24.01 20.50
CA SER A 83 0.56 -24.11 19.71
C SER A 83 1.19 -25.51 19.74
N ASN A 84 1.05 -26.26 20.83
CA ASN A 84 1.61 -27.62 20.91
C ASN A 84 0.83 -28.59 20.03
N ILE A 85 -0.51 -28.43 19.96
CA ILE A 85 -1.35 -29.23 19.07
C ILE A 85 -1.14 -28.83 17.62
N GLN A 86 -1.02 -27.51 17.37
CA GLN A 86 -0.68 -26.99 16.05
C GLN A 86 0.61 -27.64 15.52
N GLU A 87 1.67 -27.66 16.34
CA GLU A 87 2.96 -28.26 15.97
C GLU A 87 2.87 -29.79 15.83
N SER A 88 2.13 -30.49 16.70
CA SER A 88 2.00 -31.95 16.60
C SER A 88 1.21 -32.42 15.38
N LEU A 89 0.26 -31.62 14.88
CA LEU A 89 -0.52 -31.92 13.68
C LEU A 89 0.20 -31.60 12.37
N LEU A 90 1.21 -30.72 12.39
CA LEU A 90 1.93 -30.27 11.20
C LEU A 90 2.89 -31.32 10.63
N THR A 91 2.32 -32.43 10.17
CA THR A 91 3.02 -33.49 9.44
C THR A 91 2.65 -33.42 7.95
N GLU A 92 3.55 -33.83 7.06
CA GLU A 92 3.27 -33.91 5.63
C GLU A 92 2.05 -34.77 5.33
N ASP A 93 1.91 -35.92 6.00
CA ASP A 93 0.75 -36.82 5.88
C ASP A 93 -0.58 -36.12 6.21
N PHE A 94 -0.62 -35.33 7.29
CA PHE A 94 -1.82 -34.59 7.66
C PHE A 94 -2.18 -33.52 6.61
N ILE A 95 -1.20 -32.76 6.11
CA ILE A 95 -1.44 -31.75 5.09
C ILE A 95 -1.91 -32.40 3.77
N ILE A 96 -1.33 -33.54 3.37
CA ILE A 96 -1.78 -34.31 2.20
C ILE A 96 -3.22 -34.79 2.36
N LYS A 97 -3.62 -35.23 3.57
CA LYS A 97 -5.01 -35.58 3.86
C LYS A 97 -5.95 -34.40 3.72
N LEU A 98 -5.59 -33.22 4.24
CA LEU A 98 -6.37 -32.00 4.04
C LEU A 98 -6.46 -31.63 2.55
N ARG A 99 -5.38 -31.84 1.79
CA ARG A 99 -5.36 -31.60 0.34
C ARG A 99 -6.33 -32.52 -0.40
N ARG A 100 -6.38 -33.80 -0.02
CA ARG A 100 -7.37 -34.75 -0.56
C ARG A 100 -8.80 -34.29 -0.29
N VAL A 101 -9.10 -33.89 0.95
CA VAL A 101 -10.41 -33.32 1.29
C VAL A 101 -10.72 -32.11 0.41
N TYR A 102 -9.79 -31.15 0.29
CA TYR A 102 -10.00 -29.97 -0.55
C TYR A 102 -10.37 -30.32 -1.99
N LEU A 103 -9.64 -31.25 -2.62
CA LEU A 103 -9.90 -31.66 -3.99
C LEU A 103 -11.28 -32.31 -4.18
N GLU A 104 -11.80 -32.99 -3.16
CA GLU A 104 -13.14 -33.58 -3.18
C GLU A 104 -14.25 -32.54 -3.03
N VAL A 105 -14.01 -31.47 -2.25
CA VAL A 105 -15.06 -30.52 -1.85
C VAL A 105 -15.08 -29.20 -2.63
N LYS A 106 -13.95 -28.81 -3.25
CA LYS A 106 -13.75 -27.42 -3.71
C LYS A 106 -14.71 -26.95 -4.79
N ASP A 107 -15.23 -27.86 -5.62
CA ASP A 107 -16.09 -27.52 -6.77
C ASP A 107 -17.58 -27.85 -6.51
N ASP A 108 -17.94 -28.42 -5.36
CA ASP A 108 -19.32 -28.77 -5.02
C ASP A 108 -19.94 -27.75 -4.03
N GLN A 109 -21.03 -27.13 -4.48
CA GLN A 109 -21.76 -26.10 -3.72
C GLN A 109 -22.35 -26.62 -2.40
N ASN A 110 -22.64 -27.92 -2.29
CA ASN A 110 -23.11 -28.51 -1.04
C ASN A 110 -22.04 -28.40 0.05
N TYR A 111 -20.75 -28.45 -0.32
CA TYR A 111 -19.64 -28.40 0.63
C TYR A 111 -19.07 -27.01 0.86
N LYS A 112 -19.82 -25.94 0.59
CA LYS A 112 -19.38 -24.56 0.82
C LYS A 112 -18.95 -24.30 2.26
N LEU A 113 -19.72 -24.80 3.24
CA LEU A 113 -19.38 -24.66 4.66
C LEU A 113 -18.12 -25.46 5.03
N CYS A 114 -17.99 -26.67 4.49
CA CYS A 114 -16.82 -27.53 4.69
C CYS A 114 -15.56 -26.84 4.18
N THR A 115 -15.58 -26.35 2.94
CA THR A 115 -14.48 -25.60 2.32
C THR A 115 -14.09 -24.39 3.17
N LYS A 116 -15.06 -23.60 3.64
CA LYS A 116 -14.81 -22.44 4.50
C LYS A 116 -14.08 -22.83 5.80
N ILE A 117 -14.56 -23.85 6.51
CA ILE A 117 -13.96 -24.31 7.78
C ILE A 117 -12.56 -24.88 7.56
N MET A 118 -12.35 -25.59 6.46
CA MET A 118 -11.04 -26.11 6.09
C MET A 118 -10.05 -24.97 5.82
N MET A 119 -10.44 -23.90 5.11
CA MET A 119 -9.57 -22.73 4.95
C MET A 119 -9.23 -22.10 6.31
N GLN A 120 -10.19 -22.02 7.23
CA GLN A 120 -9.94 -21.52 8.58
C GLN A 120 -8.98 -22.42 9.38
N LEU A 121 -9.03 -23.74 9.19
CA LEU A 121 -8.05 -24.66 9.76
C LEU A 121 -6.65 -24.38 9.19
N LEU A 122 -6.51 -24.24 7.87
CA LEU A 122 -5.24 -23.91 7.22
C LEU A 122 -4.69 -22.56 7.68
N ILE A 123 -5.55 -21.55 7.86
CA ILE A 123 -5.17 -20.26 8.44
C ILE A 123 -4.61 -20.48 9.84
N ASN A 124 -5.35 -21.17 10.72
CA ASN A 124 -4.91 -21.41 12.09
C ASN A 124 -3.60 -22.21 12.14
N LEU A 125 -3.34 -23.11 11.20
CA LEU A 125 -2.07 -23.82 11.07
C LEU A 125 -0.90 -22.94 10.56
N SER A 126 -1.21 -21.82 9.90
CA SER A 126 -0.22 -20.88 9.35
C SER A 126 0.09 -19.72 10.31
N VAL A 127 -0.89 -19.28 11.12
CA VAL A 127 -0.76 -18.12 12.01
C VAL A 127 0.35 -18.37 13.05
N LYS A 128 1.31 -17.45 13.09
CA LYS A 128 2.50 -17.50 13.97
C LYS A 128 3.31 -18.81 13.83
N ASN A 129 3.19 -19.50 12.70
CA ASN A 129 3.86 -20.77 12.45
C ASN A 129 4.51 -20.79 11.06
N PRO A 130 5.79 -20.38 10.93
CA PRO A 130 6.48 -20.32 9.64
C PRO A 130 6.62 -21.67 8.93
N ASN A 131 6.74 -22.77 9.70
CA ASN A 131 6.84 -24.11 9.13
C ASN A 131 5.49 -24.57 8.56
N GLY A 132 4.40 -24.33 9.29
CA GLY A 132 3.04 -24.59 8.83
C GLY A 132 2.70 -23.81 7.56
N ALA A 133 3.00 -22.51 7.53
CA ALA A 133 2.80 -21.68 6.35
C ALA A 133 3.56 -22.19 5.11
N LYS A 134 4.80 -22.66 5.27
CA LYS A 134 5.61 -23.25 4.18
C LYS A 134 5.04 -24.57 3.68
N LEU A 135 4.69 -25.48 4.59
CA LEU A 135 4.11 -26.78 4.23
C LEU A 135 2.77 -26.61 3.51
N ILE A 136 1.92 -25.71 4.01
CA ILE A 136 0.63 -25.41 3.39
C ILE A 136 0.83 -24.78 2.02
N TYR A 137 1.77 -23.85 1.85
CA TYR A 137 2.06 -23.29 0.53
C TYR A 137 2.51 -24.34 -0.48
N ASN A 138 3.34 -25.30 -0.08
CA ASN A 138 3.80 -26.36 -0.97
C ASN A 138 2.63 -27.21 -1.51
N GLU A 139 1.63 -27.51 -0.66
CA GLU A 139 0.49 -28.37 -1.01
C GLU A 139 -0.73 -27.61 -1.55
N PHE A 140 -0.85 -26.32 -1.25
CA PHE A 140 -2.00 -25.47 -1.58
C PHE A 140 -1.61 -24.19 -2.34
N SER A 141 -0.54 -24.25 -3.14
CA SER A 141 -0.11 -23.09 -3.94
C SER A 141 -1.19 -22.61 -4.92
N ASP A 142 -2.04 -23.51 -5.42
CA ASP A 142 -3.17 -23.22 -6.33
C ASP A 142 -4.40 -22.59 -5.65
N ILE A 143 -4.38 -22.39 -4.33
CA ILE A 143 -5.54 -21.89 -3.58
C ILE A 143 -6.01 -20.50 -4.04
N SER A 144 -5.13 -19.74 -4.70
CA SER A 144 -5.45 -18.43 -5.23
C SER A 144 -6.47 -18.47 -6.38
N GLU A 145 -6.65 -19.61 -7.06
CA GLU A 145 -7.72 -19.82 -8.06
C GLU A 145 -9.12 -19.60 -7.45
N CYS A 146 -9.27 -19.81 -6.13
CA CYS A 146 -10.53 -19.52 -5.45
C CYS A 146 -10.89 -18.02 -5.49
N LEU A 147 -9.92 -17.12 -5.56
CA LEU A 147 -10.18 -15.69 -5.72
C LEU A 147 -10.71 -15.34 -7.12
N GLU A 148 -10.24 -16.05 -8.15
CA GLU A 148 -10.77 -15.89 -9.51
C GLU A 148 -12.25 -16.26 -9.58
N LYS A 149 -12.64 -17.31 -8.86
CA LYS A 149 -14.03 -17.77 -8.71
C LYS A 149 -14.83 -16.98 -7.66
N GLU A 150 -14.26 -15.95 -7.05
CA GLU A 150 -14.86 -15.16 -5.94
C GLU A 150 -15.37 -16.01 -4.75
N CYS A 151 -14.71 -17.14 -4.48
CA CYS A 151 -15.12 -18.12 -3.48
C CYS A 151 -14.30 -17.97 -2.19
N ASN A 152 -15.00 -17.86 -1.05
CA ASN A 152 -14.39 -17.71 0.29
C ASN A 152 -13.31 -16.62 0.34
N VAL A 153 -13.59 -15.46 -0.28
CA VAL A 153 -12.62 -14.36 -0.49
C VAL A 153 -11.89 -14.00 0.81
N TYR A 154 -12.61 -13.88 1.93
CA TYR A 154 -12.02 -13.55 3.22
C TYR A 154 -11.00 -14.60 3.67
N GLU A 155 -11.41 -15.88 3.74
CA GLU A 155 -10.54 -16.96 4.18
C GLU A 155 -9.34 -17.17 3.24
N VAL A 156 -9.55 -17.13 1.92
CA VAL A 156 -8.48 -17.34 0.94
C VAL A 156 -7.48 -16.18 1.00
N SER A 157 -7.95 -14.93 1.11
CA SER A 157 -7.07 -13.77 1.25
C SER A 157 -6.27 -13.82 2.55
N ALA A 158 -6.89 -14.25 3.66
CA ALA A 158 -6.21 -14.43 4.93
C ALA A 158 -5.13 -15.52 4.85
N LEU A 159 -5.46 -16.66 4.25
CA LEU A 159 -4.50 -17.76 4.08
C LEU A 159 -3.32 -17.34 3.20
N LEU A 160 -3.59 -16.72 2.04
CA LEU A 160 -2.55 -16.19 1.17
C LEU A 160 -1.69 -15.15 1.90
N HIS A 161 -2.29 -14.25 2.68
CA HIS A 161 -1.54 -13.29 3.48
C HIS A 161 -0.59 -13.99 4.46
N TYR A 162 -1.08 -14.91 5.29
CA TYR A 162 -0.24 -15.60 6.27
C TYR A 162 0.85 -16.47 5.63
N MET A 163 0.59 -17.10 4.48
CA MET A 163 1.62 -17.76 3.69
C MET A 163 2.66 -16.74 3.18
N SER A 164 2.20 -15.61 2.63
CA SER A 164 3.05 -14.57 2.07
C SER A 164 3.98 -13.90 3.07
N LEU A 165 3.73 -14.00 4.38
CA LEU A 165 4.67 -13.53 5.41
C LEU A 165 5.94 -14.39 5.51
N HIS A 166 5.94 -15.60 4.95
CA HIS A 166 7.01 -16.59 5.10
C HIS A 166 7.53 -17.16 3.78
N VAL A 167 6.73 -17.09 2.71
CA VAL A 167 7.09 -17.57 1.37
C VAL A 167 6.62 -16.59 0.28
N PRO A 168 7.42 -16.37 -0.78
CA PRO A 168 6.98 -15.59 -1.93
C PRO A 168 5.91 -16.38 -2.70
N LEU A 169 4.73 -15.78 -2.91
CA LEU A 169 3.64 -16.39 -3.67
C LEU A 169 3.89 -16.30 -5.19
N LYS A 170 4.85 -17.10 -5.68
CA LYS A 170 5.35 -17.02 -7.08
C LYS A 170 4.32 -17.37 -8.16
N ASN A 171 3.19 -17.94 -7.76
CA ASN A 171 2.06 -18.26 -8.64
C ASN A 171 1.13 -17.05 -8.87
N LEU A 172 1.32 -15.93 -8.18
CA LEU A 172 0.59 -14.69 -8.47
C LEU A 172 1.17 -14.02 -9.72
N ASP A 173 0.33 -13.85 -10.73
CA ASP A 173 0.63 -13.12 -11.96
C ASP A 173 -0.17 -11.81 -12.05
N ALA A 174 -0.03 -11.10 -13.17
CA ALA A 174 -0.73 -9.84 -13.38
C ALA A 174 -2.27 -9.99 -13.39
N ASN A 175 -2.80 -11.07 -13.97
CA ASN A 175 -4.24 -11.29 -14.07
C ASN A 175 -4.86 -11.50 -12.69
N LEU A 176 -4.24 -12.33 -11.88
CA LEU A 176 -4.70 -12.64 -10.54
C LEU A 176 -4.57 -11.44 -9.61
N VAL A 177 -3.50 -10.64 -9.73
CA VAL A 177 -3.35 -9.39 -8.98
C VAL A 177 -4.40 -8.36 -9.39
N ASN A 178 -4.71 -8.22 -10.68
CA ASN A 178 -5.83 -7.38 -11.12
C ASN A 178 -7.14 -7.83 -10.46
N LYS A 179 -7.39 -9.15 -10.41
CA LYS A 179 -8.57 -9.71 -9.75
C LYS A 179 -8.60 -9.46 -8.24
N ILE A 180 -7.45 -9.55 -7.56
CA ILE A 180 -7.34 -9.22 -6.12
C ILE A 180 -7.71 -7.75 -5.88
N VAL A 181 -7.28 -6.83 -6.75
CA VAL A 181 -7.64 -5.40 -6.64
C VAL A 181 -9.13 -5.16 -6.95
N ASP A 182 -9.69 -5.83 -7.96
CA ASP A 182 -11.14 -5.80 -8.22
C ASP A 182 -11.94 -6.23 -6.97
N LEU A 183 -11.54 -7.35 -6.36
CA LEU A 183 -12.13 -7.81 -5.11
C LEU A 183 -11.94 -6.83 -3.95
N TYR A 184 -10.78 -6.18 -3.87
CA TYR A 184 -10.49 -5.18 -2.82
C TYR A 184 -11.47 -4.00 -2.88
N HIS A 185 -11.84 -3.56 -4.08
CA HIS A 185 -12.83 -2.49 -4.27
C HIS A 185 -14.28 -2.96 -4.11
N LYS A 186 -14.57 -4.23 -4.46
CA LYS A 186 -15.93 -4.79 -4.48
C LYS A 186 -16.38 -5.36 -3.13
N VAL A 187 -15.48 -6.01 -2.39
CA VAL A 187 -15.82 -6.78 -1.18
C VAL A 187 -15.69 -5.90 0.05
N GLU A 188 -16.82 -5.52 0.62
CA GLU A 188 -16.85 -4.83 1.91
C GLU A 188 -16.25 -5.72 3.02
N LYS A 189 -15.45 -5.11 3.91
CA LYS A 189 -14.94 -5.74 5.15
C LYS A 189 -14.05 -6.97 4.89
N CYS A 190 -13.07 -6.85 3.99
CA CYS A 190 -11.99 -7.83 3.85
C CYS A 190 -10.61 -7.14 3.94
N GLU A 191 -10.15 -6.92 5.17
CA GLU A 191 -8.84 -6.33 5.46
C GLU A 191 -7.67 -7.17 4.94
N PHE A 192 -7.87 -8.48 4.81
CA PHE A 192 -6.83 -9.38 4.33
C PHE A 192 -6.46 -9.18 2.86
N LEU A 193 -7.36 -8.64 2.03
CA LEU A 193 -7.00 -8.22 0.67
C LEU A 193 -5.99 -7.07 0.71
N HIS A 194 -6.22 -6.08 1.59
CA HIS A 194 -5.28 -4.98 1.80
C HIS A 194 -3.93 -5.50 2.32
N PHE A 195 -3.93 -6.34 3.37
CA PHE A 195 -2.70 -6.90 3.93
C PHE A 195 -1.93 -7.77 2.92
N LEU A 196 -2.64 -8.51 2.06
CA LEU A 196 -2.02 -9.28 0.99
C LEU A 196 -1.34 -8.35 -0.03
N LEU A 197 -2.02 -7.30 -0.50
CA LEU A 197 -1.46 -6.32 -1.43
C LEU A 197 -0.22 -5.62 -0.85
N GLU A 198 -0.24 -5.24 0.43
CA GLU A 198 0.93 -4.69 1.12
C GLU A 198 2.11 -5.68 1.18
N THR A 199 1.82 -6.97 1.36
CA THR A 199 2.84 -7.99 1.51
C THR A 199 3.50 -8.33 0.16
N ILE A 200 2.71 -8.47 -0.92
CA ILE A 200 3.25 -8.81 -2.24
C ILE A 200 4.17 -7.70 -2.79
N CYS A 201 3.92 -6.44 -2.46
CA CYS A 201 4.77 -5.30 -2.85
C CYS A 201 6.20 -5.39 -2.28
N GLN A 202 6.41 -6.15 -1.21
CA GLN A 202 7.71 -6.37 -0.59
C GLN A 202 8.54 -7.46 -1.29
N TYR A 203 8.01 -8.09 -2.34
CA TYR A 203 8.71 -9.13 -3.07
C TYR A 203 9.14 -8.65 -4.47
N GLY A 204 10.38 -8.91 -4.84
CA GLY A 204 10.93 -8.52 -6.15
C GLY A 204 10.18 -9.13 -7.34
N TYR A 205 9.63 -10.35 -7.20
CA TYR A 205 8.89 -11.01 -8.29
C TYR A 205 7.63 -10.23 -8.70
N PHE A 206 6.95 -9.57 -7.76
CA PHE A 206 5.77 -8.75 -8.04
C PHE A 206 6.10 -7.63 -9.05
N TRP A 207 7.24 -6.97 -8.84
CA TRP A 207 7.68 -5.86 -9.68
C TRP A 207 8.08 -6.28 -11.10
N SER A 208 8.37 -7.57 -11.32
CA SER A 208 8.72 -8.09 -12.65
C SER A 208 7.54 -8.05 -13.63
N PHE A 209 6.30 -8.11 -13.15
CA PHE A 209 5.08 -8.05 -13.97
C PHE A 209 4.23 -6.81 -13.73
N TYR A 210 4.68 -5.85 -12.89
CA TYR A 210 3.93 -4.63 -12.58
C TYR A 210 3.43 -3.88 -13.83
N ASN A 211 4.25 -3.81 -14.88
CA ASN A 211 3.89 -3.12 -16.11
C ASN A 211 2.70 -3.74 -16.85
N ALA A 212 2.45 -5.04 -16.65
CA ALA A 212 1.32 -5.77 -17.24
C ALA A 212 0.01 -5.59 -16.45
N LEU A 213 0.04 -4.98 -15.26
CA LEU A 213 -1.16 -4.69 -14.49
C LEU A 213 -2.05 -3.67 -15.21
N GLU A 214 -3.36 -3.79 -14.97
CA GLU A 214 -4.33 -2.79 -15.39
C GLU A 214 -4.09 -1.46 -14.70
N TYR A 215 -4.55 -0.38 -15.33
CA TYR A 215 -4.24 0.97 -14.86
C TYR A 215 -4.80 1.24 -13.46
N ASP A 216 -6.04 0.83 -13.20
CA ASP A 216 -6.67 1.01 -11.90
C ASP A 216 -6.00 0.16 -10.81
N CYS A 217 -5.46 -1.01 -11.19
CA CYS A 217 -4.63 -1.83 -10.32
C CYS A 217 -3.33 -1.10 -9.94
N LYS A 218 -2.60 -0.55 -10.91
CA LYS A 218 -1.38 0.24 -10.67
C LYS A 218 -1.61 1.40 -9.71
N LEU A 219 -2.68 2.17 -9.95
CA LEU A 219 -3.06 3.31 -9.11
C LEU A 219 -3.40 2.88 -7.68
N THR A 220 -4.13 1.77 -7.52
CA THR A 220 -4.47 1.22 -6.20
C THR A 220 -3.21 0.81 -5.43
N ILE A 221 -2.29 0.10 -6.08
CA ILE A 221 -1.02 -0.32 -5.47
C ILE A 221 -0.18 0.88 -5.03
N LEU A 222 -0.01 1.88 -5.90
CA LEU A 222 0.73 3.10 -5.56
C LEU A 222 0.05 3.88 -4.42
N GLY A 223 -1.29 3.93 -4.42
CA GLY A 223 -2.07 4.53 -3.34
C GLY A 223 -1.83 3.86 -1.99
N ILE A 224 -1.86 2.52 -1.93
CA ILE A 224 -1.57 1.74 -0.73
C ILE A 224 -0.13 2.02 -0.25
N ILE A 225 0.85 2.00 -1.15
CA ILE A 225 2.25 2.29 -0.81
C ILE A 225 2.38 3.68 -0.21
N LYS A 226 1.83 4.71 -0.87
CA LYS A 226 1.86 6.10 -0.40
C LYS A 226 1.22 6.22 0.99
N GLU A 227 0.02 5.67 1.18
CA GLU A 227 -0.70 5.77 2.44
C GLU A 227 0.09 5.13 3.58
N LYS A 228 0.63 3.94 3.36
CA LYS A 228 1.40 3.21 4.35
C LYS A 228 2.71 3.92 4.70
N GLN A 229 3.43 4.44 3.70
CA GLN A 229 4.62 5.26 3.92
C GLN A 229 4.31 6.51 4.75
N THR A 230 3.19 7.16 4.47
CA THR A 230 2.75 8.37 5.18
C THR A 230 2.37 8.07 6.63
N LYS A 231 1.64 6.98 6.89
CA LYS A 231 1.17 6.60 8.23
C LYS A 231 2.27 6.02 9.12
N GLU A 232 3.13 5.16 8.56
CA GLU A 232 4.10 4.39 9.36
C GLU A 232 5.53 4.94 9.27
N ASN A 233 5.78 5.93 8.41
CA ASN A 233 7.11 6.48 8.13
C ASN A 233 8.16 5.40 7.77
N LYS A 234 7.72 4.39 7.00
CA LYS A 234 8.50 3.21 6.62
C LYS A 234 8.31 2.93 5.14
N ILE A 235 9.33 2.35 4.48
CA ILE A 235 9.26 1.98 3.08
C ILE A 235 8.91 0.48 2.97
N PHE A 236 7.90 0.15 2.15
CA PHE A 236 7.32 -1.20 2.06
C PHE A 236 7.41 -1.80 0.66
N PHE A 237 8.49 -1.47 -0.05
CA PHE A 237 8.83 -2.09 -1.33
C PHE A 237 10.35 -2.29 -1.41
N VAL A 238 10.76 -3.17 -2.31
CA VAL A 238 12.18 -3.53 -2.54
C VAL A 238 12.79 -2.71 -3.67
N LYS A 239 14.10 -2.87 -3.91
CA LYS A 239 14.83 -2.10 -4.93
C LYS A 239 14.19 -2.20 -6.32
N GLU A 240 13.66 -3.36 -6.68
CA GLU A 240 12.96 -3.59 -7.96
C GLU A 240 11.74 -2.66 -8.11
N GLY A 241 11.03 -2.38 -7.02
CA GLY A 241 9.94 -1.41 -7.01
C GLY A 241 10.41 0.02 -7.17
N LEU A 242 11.54 0.38 -6.54
CA LEU A 242 12.18 1.67 -6.78
C LEU A 242 12.57 1.82 -8.26
N ASP A 243 13.15 0.79 -8.86
CA ASP A 243 13.57 0.77 -10.27
C ASP A 243 12.37 0.98 -11.21
N VAL A 244 11.23 0.32 -10.94
CA VAL A 244 9.98 0.52 -11.69
C VAL A 244 9.48 1.96 -11.55
N MET A 245 9.40 2.50 -10.33
CA MET A 245 8.92 3.86 -10.08
C MET A 245 9.84 4.94 -10.69
N MET A 246 11.16 4.76 -10.59
CA MET A 246 12.11 5.63 -11.27
C MET A 246 11.86 5.64 -12.78
N LYS A 247 11.64 4.47 -13.38
CA LYS A 247 11.34 4.37 -14.81
C LYS A 247 10.04 5.06 -15.18
N ILE A 248 8.96 4.85 -14.42
CA ILE A 248 7.67 5.54 -14.64
C ILE A 248 7.85 7.06 -14.59
N PHE A 249 8.63 7.55 -13.61
CA PHE A 249 8.90 8.98 -13.48
C PHE A 249 9.75 9.51 -14.64
N ILE A 250 10.81 8.81 -15.05
CA ILE A 250 11.66 9.22 -16.18
C ILE A 250 10.86 9.22 -17.50
N ASP A 251 10.05 8.19 -17.71
CA ASP A 251 9.20 8.04 -18.90
C ASP A 251 7.96 8.96 -18.86
N SER A 252 7.80 9.77 -17.80
CA SER A 252 6.74 10.77 -17.75
C SER A 252 6.95 11.80 -18.88
N SER A 253 6.05 11.83 -19.85
CA SER A 253 6.12 12.81 -20.93
C SER A 253 5.99 14.23 -20.38
N GLN A 254 6.56 15.23 -21.07
CA GLN A 254 6.41 16.66 -20.72
C GLN A 254 4.94 17.14 -20.65
N THR A 255 4.01 16.33 -21.16
CA THR A 255 2.62 16.66 -21.50
C THR A 255 1.59 16.25 -20.43
N VAL A 256 2.00 15.67 -19.30
CA VAL A 256 1.13 14.89 -18.39
C VAL A 256 -0.11 15.63 -17.89
N PHE A 257 -0.02 16.95 -17.72
CA PHE A 257 -1.15 17.78 -17.27
C PHE A 257 -1.78 18.62 -18.38
N THR A 258 -1.33 18.41 -19.63
CA THR A 258 -1.86 19.07 -20.82
C THR A 258 -2.60 18.11 -21.75
N SER A 259 -2.43 16.79 -21.58
CA SER A 259 -3.02 15.74 -22.43
C SER A 259 -4.44 15.31 -22.04
N GLY A 260 -4.99 15.81 -20.92
CA GLY A 260 -6.34 15.43 -20.44
C GLY A 260 -6.47 14.02 -19.87
N ASP A 261 -5.38 13.24 -19.83
CA ASP A 261 -5.35 11.90 -19.23
C ASP A 261 -5.09 12.00 -17.71
N ASN A 262 -6.19 12.12 -16.96
CA ASN A 262 -6.15 12.23 -15.50
C ASN A 262 -5.55 10.99 -14.82
N LYS A 263 -5.66 9.80 -15.42
CA LYS A 263 -5.11 8.58 -14.81
C LYS A 263 -3.58 8.61 -14.88
N LYS A 264 -3.02 9.00 -16.03
CA LYS A 264 -1.56 9.16 -16.17
C LYS A 264 -0.99 10.26 -15.28
N ALA A 265 -1.69 11.37 -15.16
CA ALA A 265 -1.34 12.41 -14.20
C ALA A 265 -1.34 11.89 -12.76
N LEU A 266 -2.32 11.08 -12.39
CA LEU A 266 -2.41 10.49 -11.06
C LEU A 266 -1.27 9.50 -10.78
N GLU A 267 -0.94 8.61 -11.72
CA GLU A 267 0.16 7.65 -11.57
C GLU A 267 1.48 8.38 -11.30
N ILE A 268 1.79 9.41 -12.08
CA ILE A 268 3.04 10.17 -11.94
C ILE A 268 3.04 11.00 -10.65
N SER A 269 1.89 11.56 -10.26
CA SER A 269 1.74 12.28 -8.99
C SER A 269 1.98 11.35 -7.80
N LEU A 270 1.41 10.14 -7.80
CA LEU A 270 1.63 9.14 -6.76
C LEU A 270 3.10 8.69 -6.71
N VAL A 271 3.70 8.39 -7.86
CA VAL A 271 5.12 8.02 -7.95
C VAL A 271 6.01 9.12 -7.39
N LEU A 272 5.79 10.39 -7.76
CA LEU A 272 6.57 11.51 -7.25
C LEU A 272 6.43 11.67 -5.74
N GLN A 273 5.22 11.52 -5.20
CA GLN A 273 4.97 11.56 -3.74
C GLN A 273 5.76 10.47 -3.02
N ILE A 274 5.71 9.23 -3.54
CA ILE A 274 6.47 8.09 -3.01
C ILE A 274 7.97 8.36 -3.04
N LEU A 275 8.52 8.79 -4.19
CA LEU A 275 9.95 9.09 -4.34
C LEU A 275 10.39 10.24 -3.41
N SER A 276 9.56 11.27 -3.24
CA SER A 276 9.83 12.40 -2.35
C SER A 276 9.87 12.00 -0.86
N GLN A 277 9.06 11.02 -0.46
CA GLN A 277 9.10 10.46 0.88
C GLN A 277 10.31 9.55 1.08
N VAL A 278 10.58 8.66 0.13
CA VAL A 278 11.71 7.71 0.16
C VAL A 278 13.03 8.44 0.31
N THR A 279 13.23 9.49 -0.48
CA THR A 279 14.45 10.32 -0.43
C THR A 279 14.64 11.05 0.90
N GLY A 280 13.56 11.30 1.65
CA GLY A 280 13.64 11.88 2.99
C GLY A 280 13.88 10.86 4.11
N ASN A 281 13.57 9.59 3.87
CA ASN A 281 13.48 8.56 4.91
C ASN A 281 14.53 7.44 4.81
N SER A 282 15.22 7.28 3.67
CA SER A 282 16.21 6.22 3.45
C SER A 282 17.46 6.77 2.76
N GLN A 283 18.58 6.78 3.48
CA GLN A 283 19.89 7.14 2.94
C GLN A 283 20.30 6.20 1.77
N ASN A 284 20.06 4.90 1.92
CA ASN A 284 20.44 3.91 0.89
C ASN A 284 19.68 4.14 -0.43
N PHE A 285 18.37 4.43 -0.37
CA PHE A 285 17.60 4.73 -1.57
C PHE A 285 17.90 6.12 -2.11
N LEU A 286 18.20 7.10 -1.25
CA LEU A 286 18.66 8.41 -1.69
C LEU A 286 19.95 8.29 -2.53
N GLU A 287 20.93 7.49 -2.10
CA GLU A 287 22.16 7.27 -2.86
C GLU A 287 21.91 6.63 -4.23
N ILE A 288 21.00 5.65 -4.30
CA ILE A 288 20.57 5.05 -5.58
C ILE A 288 19.96 6.12 -6.49
N LEU A 289 19.04 6.93 -5.98
CA LEU A 289 18.40 8.01 -6.74
C LEU A 289 19.41 9.09 -7.16
N GLN A 290 20.36 9.44 -6.30
CA GLN A 290 21.42 10.40 -6.59
C GLN A 290 22.42 9.92 -7.64
N SER A 291 22.55 8.60 -7.84
CA SER A 291 23.41 8.05 -8.89
C SER A 291 22.82 8.26 -10.29
N ASN A 292 21.50 8.43 -10.40
CA ASN A 292 20.78 8.58 -11.66
C ASN A 292 20.42 10.05 -11.95
N SER A 293 21.21 10.69 -12.81
CA SER A 293 21.02 12.10 -13.19
C SER A 293 19.75 12.36 -14.00
N ASP A 294 19.20 11.35 -14.68
CA ASP A 294 17.99 11.50 -15.51
C ASP A 294 16.77 11.88 -14.66
N LEU A 295 16.74 11.45 -13.39
CA LEU A 295 15.69 11.83 -12.45
C LEU A 295 15.67 13.34 -12.16
N LEU A 296 16.85 13.94 -11.96
CA LEU A 296 16.95 15.38 -11.73
C LEU A 296 16.60 16.15 -13.00
N ILE A 297 17.09 15.70 -14.16
CA ILE A 297 16.78 16.31 -15.46
C ILE A 297 15.27 16.28 -15.70
N GLN A 298 14.64 15.14 -15.48
CA GLN A 298 13.20 15.00 -15.67
C GLN A 298 12.40 15.85 -14.67
N ALA A 299 12.77 15.86 -13.40
CA ALA A 299 12.14 16.73 -12.40
C ALA A 299 12.31 18.22 -12.75
N ALA A 300 13.48 18.61 -13.27
CA ALA A 300 13.75 19.98 -13.71
C ALA A 300 12.87 20.38 -14.88
N ILE A 301 12.78 19.54 -15.92
CA ILE A 301 11.93 19.76 -17.09
C ILE A 301 10.47 19.92 -16.66
N LEU A 302 9.96 19.01 -15.83
CA LEU A 302 8.59 19.09 -15.32
C LEU A 302 8.36 20.37 -14.53
N LEU A 303 9.23 20.70 -13.57
CA LEU A 303 9.09 21.90 -12.74
C LEU A 303 9.11 23.17 -13.57
N ILE A 304 10.04 23.29 -14.52
CA ILE A 304 10.14 24.44 -15.44
C ILE A 304 8.85 24.58 -16.25
N ASN A 305 8.36 23.48 -16.83
CA ASN A 305 7.18 23.49 -17.70
C ASN A 305 5.91 23.86 -16.93
N ILE A 306 5.64 23.23 -15.77
CA ILE A 306 4.46 23.56 -14.98
C ILE A 306 4.54 24.97 -14.40
N HIS A 307 5.75 25.43 -14.06
CA HIS A 307 5.95 26.79 -13.56
C HIS A 307 5.66 27.82 -14.66
N ARG A 308 6.14 27.61 -15.89
CA ARG A 308 5.83 28.44 -17.05
C ARG A 308 4.33 28.42 -17.38
N LEU A 309 3.72 27.23 -17.37
CA LEU A 309 2.30 27.06 -17.64
C LEU A 309 1.44 27.85 -16.65
N GLY A 310 1.74 27.77 -15.35
CA GLY A 310 1.04 28.51 -14.31
C GLY A 310 1.16 30.04 -14.40
N LYS A 311 2.14 30.56 -15.15
CA LYS A 311 2.30 32.00 -15.45
C LYS A 311 1.60 32.44 -16.74
N SER A 312 1.26 31.51 -17.63
CA SER A 312 0.79 31.83 -18.99
C SER A 312 -0.71 32.09 -19.09
N SER A 313 -1.52 31.33 -18.35
CA SER A 313 -2.98 31.43 -18.32
C SER A 313 -3.51 30.94 -16.97
N ASP A 314 -4.80 31.17 -16.70
CA ASP A 314 -5.46 30.51 -15.56
C ASP A 314 -5.61 29.01 -15.85
N ASN A 315 -5.11 28.16 -14.94
CA ASN A 315 -5.08 26.70 -15.03
C ASN A 315 -4.79 26.05 -13.66
N CYS A 316 -4.62 24.73 -13.64
CA CYS A 316 -4.35 23.95 -12.42
C CYS A 316 -3.01 24.28 -11.74
N PHE A 317 -2.06 24.96 -12.41
CA PHE A 317 -0.77 25.37 -11.85
C PHE A 317 -0.66 26.87 -11.56
N THR A 318 -1.71 27.64 -11.83
CA THR A 318 -1.76 29.06 -11.47
C THR A 318 -1.73 29.20 -9.96
N GLN A 319 -0.76 29.97 -9.47
CA GLN A 319 -0.51 30.19 -8.06
C GLN A 319 -1.73 30.80 -7.37
N VAL A 320 -2.11 30.26 -6.20
CA VAL A 320 -3.23 30.76 -5.40
C VAL A 320 -2.74 31.13 -4.00
N PRO A 321 -2.74 32.42 -3.60
CA PRO A 321 -2.20 32.83 -2.31
C PRO A 321 -3.15 32.61 -1.12
N LYS A 322 -4.45 32.39 -1.36
CA LYS A 322 -5.47 32.27 -0.29
C LYS A 322 -6.16 30.92 -0.31
N HIS A 323 -6.28 30.31 0.88
CA HIS A 323 -6.85 28.97 1.01
C HIS A 323 -8.30 28.89 0.51
N SER A 324 -9.08 29.94 0.73
CA SER A 324 -10.48 30.05 0.30
C SER A 324 -10.70 30.01 -1.21
N GLU A 325 -9.64 30.18 -2.01
CA GLU A 325 -9.69 30.19 -3.47
C GLU A 325 -9.37 28.80 -4.07
N VAL A 326 -9.05 27.81 -3.24
CA VAL A 326 -8.87 26.41 -3.64
C VAL A 326 -10.14 25.62 -3.32
N SER A 327 -10.79 25.06 -4.34
CA SER A 327 -11.96 24.20 -4.13
C SER A 327 -11.57 22.88 -3.48
N GLU A 328 -12.48 22.29 -2.69
CA GLU A 328 -12.28 20.94 -2.13
C GLU A 328 -12.08 19.90 -3.24
N ASP A 329 -12.83 20.00 -4.33
CA ASP A 329 -12.68 19.13 -5.51
C ASP A 329 -11.27 19.18 -6.13
N PHE A 330 -10.59 20.33 -6.03
CA PHE A 330 -9.23 20.45 -6.53
C PHE A 330 -8.21 19.70 -5.67
N LYS A 331 -8.49 19.47 -4.37
CA LYS A 331 -7.56 18.71 -3.50
C LYS A 331 -7.44 17.25 -3.90
N GLU A 332 -8.45 16.72 -4.59
CA GLU A 332 -8.44 15.38 -5.21
C GLU A 332 -7.78 15.37 -6.60
N ASN A 333 -7.44 16.55 -7.15
CA ASN A 333 -6.79 16.64 -8.45
C ASN A 333 -5.32 16.18 -8.37
N PRO A 334 -4.81 15.40 -9.33
CA PRO A 334 -3.41 14.99 -9.37
C PRO A 334 -2.38 16.12 -9.34
N ALA A 335 -2.77 17.33 -9.75
CA ALA A 335 -1.92 18.54 -9.76
C ALA A 335 -1.78 19.19 -8.37
N TYR A 336 -2.69 18.90 -7.43
CA TYR A 336 -2.61 19.44 -6.08
C TYR A 336 -1.36 18.92 -5.36
N GLY A 337 -0.55 19.81 -4.81
CA GLY A 337 0.73 19.48 -4.17
C GLY A 337 1.86 19.11 -5.13
N PHE A 338 1.57 18.82 -6.41
CA PHE A 338 2.54 18.24 -7.35
C PHE A 338 3.79 19.11 -7.56
N LYS A 339 3.63 20.43 -7.69
CA LYS A 339 4.76 21.35 -7.84
C LYS A 339 5.58 21.43 -6.56
N GLY A 340 4.92 21.38 -5.40
CA GLY A 340 5.58 21.30 -4.09
C GLY A 340 6.42 20.04 -3.93
N ASP A 341 5.87 18.89 -4.32
CA ASP A 341 6.59 17.61 -4.27
C ASP A 341 7.76 17.56 -5.25
N LEU A 342 7.66 18.18 -6.43
CA LEU A 342 8.81 18.32 -7.33
C LEU A 342 9.94 19.11 -6.68
N VAL A 343 9.62 20.26 -6.09
CA VAL A 343 10.61 21.09 -5.39
C VAL A 343 11.24 20.32 -4.22
N ARG A 344 10.44 19.58 -3.45
CA ARG A 344 10.92 18.70 -2.37
C ARG A 344 11.87 17.61 -2.92
N PHE A 345 11.46 16.89 -3.95
CA PHE A 345 12.25 15.82 -4.57
C PHE A 345 13.61 16.33 -5.07
N ILE A 346 13.60 17.45 -5.80
CA ILE A 346 14.82 18.14 -6.26
C ILE A 346 15.69 18.52 -5.07
N GLY A 347 15.10 19.12 -4.04
CA GLY A 347 15.81 19.50 -2.82
C GLY A 347 16.49 18.31 -2.14
N ASN A 348 15.81 17.16 -2.06
CA ASN A 348 16.37 15.94 -1.50
C ASN A 348 17.52 15.38 -2.34
N LEU A 349 17.38 15.30 -3.67
CA LEU A 349 18.44 14.83 -4.57
C LEU A 349 19.72 15.67 -4.46
N ASN A 350 19.58 16.96 -4.13
CA ASN A 350 20.70 17.87 -3.90
C ASN A 350 21.38 17.73 -2.53
N TRP A 351 20.84 16.93 -1.60
CA TRP A 351 21.41 16.77 -0.27
C TRP A 351 22.81 16.15 -0.34
N THR A 352 23.83 16.95 -0.01
CA THR A 352 25.24 16.53 0.07
C THR A 352 25.82 15.89 -1.21
N CYS A 353 25.17 16.09 -2.36
CA CYS A 353 25.61 15.53 -3.64
C CYS A 353 26.02 16.64 -4.62
N LYS A 354 27.33 16.92 -4.70
CA LYS A 354 27.87 18.00 -5.55
C LYS A 354 27.49 17.84 -7.03
N LYS A 355 27.46 16.61 -7.54
CA LYS A 355 27.01 16.30 -8.91
C LYS A 355 25.60 16.83 -9.18
N MET A 356 24.65 16.57 -8.28
CA MET A 356 23.27 17.04 -8.42
C MET A 356 23.13 18.55 -8.22
N GLN A 357 23.94 19.12 -7.31
CA GLN A 357 24.01 20.57 -7.09
C GLN A 357 24.48 21.33 -8.32
N ASP A 358 25.55 20.86 -8.97
CA ASP A 358 26.08 21.49 -10.18
C ASP A 358 25.12 21.30 -11.36
N LEU A 359 24.54 20.10 -11.53
CA LEU A 359 23.53 19.84 -12.56
C LEU A 359 22.27 20.71 -12.37
N THR A 360 21.86 20.98 -11.12
CA THR A 360 20.72 21.87 -10.83
C THR A 360 20.98 23.31 -11.29
N ARG A 361 22.23 23.79 -11.16
CA ARG A 361 22.65 25.10 -11.69
C ARG A 361 22.69 25.09 -13.21
N GLU A 362 23.28 24.07 -13.80
CA GLU A 362 23.42 23.91 -15.26
C GLU A 362 22.08 23.77 -15.97
N ALA A 363 21.09 23.14 -15.34
CA ALA A 363 19.72 23.01 -15.84
C ALA A 363 18.87 24.28 -15.65
N GLU A 364 19.46 25.41 -15.26
CA GLU A 364 18.77 26.70 -15.03
C GLU A 364 17.60 26.60 -14.03
N LEU A 365 17.68 25.68 -13.08
CA LEU A 365 16.56 25.38 -12.18
C LEU A 365 16.53 26.29 -10.94
N ILE A 366 17.68 26.83 -10.54
CA ILE A 366 17.82 27.69 -9.36
C ILE A 366 16.85 28.90 -9.39
N PRO A 367 16.75 29.68 -10.48
CA PRO A 367 15.78 30.78 -10.56
C PRO A 367 14.34 30.33 -10.39
N VAL A 368 13.95 29.20 -10.99
CA VAL A 368 12.58 28.67 -10.91
C VAL A 368 12.22 28.24 -9.50
N ILE A 369 13.18 27.64 -8.76
CA ILE A 369 12.98 27.28 -7.35
C ILE A 369 12.86 28.55 -6.49
N LEU A 370 13.68 29.58 -6.73
CA LEU A 370 13.59 30.86 -6.01
C LEU A 370 12.23 31.54 -6.21
N GLU A 371 11.63 31.43 -7.40
CA GLU A 371 10.28 31.94 -7.67
C GLU A 371 9.17 31.13 -6.97
N CYS A 372 9.47 29.90 -6.54
CA CYS A 372 8.57 29.08 -5.73
C CYS A 372 8.60 29.46 -4.23
N CYS A 373 9.39 30.46 -3.80
CA CYS A 373 9.42 30.98 -2.43
C CYS A 373 8.22 31.89 -2.08
N ASN A 374 7.06 31.65 -2.69
CA ASN A 374 5.82 32.37 -2.42
C ASN A 374 4.74 31.38 -1.92
N ILE A 375 3.75 31.89 -1.19
CA ILE A 375 2.61 31.07 -0.76
C ILE A 375 1.81 30.63 -1.99
N ASP A 376 1.50 29.33 -2.05
CA ASP A 376 0.64 28.73 -3.05
C ASP A 376 -0.19 27.62 -2.40
N GLU A 377 -1.48 27.85 -2.22
CA GLU A 377 -2.40 26.96 -1.54
C GLU A 377 -2.77 25.74 -2.40
N LYS A 378 -2.56 25.80 -3.73
CA LYS A 378 -2.59 24.61 -4.57
C LYS A 378 -1.38 23.70 -4.33
N ASN A 379 -0.31 24.20 -3.69
CA ASN A 379 0.92 23.48 -3.41
C ASN A 379 1.34 23.66 -1.93
N PRO A 380 0.70 22.95 -0.99
CA PRO A 380 1.00 23.07 0.42
C PRO A 380 2.49 22.95 0.73
N PHE A 381 2.99 23.85 1.57
CA PHE A 381 4.38 23.95 1.99
C PHE A 381 5.42 24.24 0.89
N ILE A 382 5.02 24.66 -0.32
CA ILE A 382 5.98 24.92 -1.41
C ILE A 382 7.07 25.92 -1.03
N MET A 383 6.74 26.96 -0.25
CA MET A 383 7.72 27.94 0.22
C MET A 383 8.79 27.30 1.11
N GLN A 384 8.38 26.43 2.04
CA GLN A 384 9.28 25.70 2.92
C GLN A 384 10.16 24.73 2.12
N TRP A 385 9.57 24.01 1.16
CA TRP A 385 10.30 23.13 0.27
C TRP A 385 11.29 23.88 -0.63
N ALA A 386 10.92 25.06 -1.12
CA ALA A 386 11.81 25.91 -1.92
C ALA A 386 13.01 26.40 -1.10
N ILE A 387 12.78 26.91 0.11
CA ILE A 387 13.87 27.31 1.03
C ILE A 387 14.79 26.12 1.34
N PHE A 388 14.20 24.95 1.62
CA PHE A 388 14.95 23.72 1.86
C PHE A 388 15.78 23.29 0.64
N ALA A 389 15.20 23.33 -0.56
CA ALA A 389 15.88 22.99 -1.80
C ALA A 389 17.07 23.92 -2.05
N ILE A 390 16.89 25.24 -1.92
CA ILE A 390 17.97 26.23 -2.09
C ILE A 390 19.09 26.00 -1.06
N ARG A 391 18.75 25.71 0.19
CA ARG A 391 19.76 25.33 1.21
C ARG A 391 20.58 24.13 0.74
N ASN A 392 19.94 23.07 0.26
CA ASN A 392 20.62 21.85 -0.16
C ASN A 392 21.47 22.06 -1.42
N ILE A 393 20.97 22.83 -2.39
CA ILE A 393 21.69 23.23 -3.61
C ILE A 393 22.99 24.01 -3.27
N CYS A 394 22.94 24.86 -2.25
CA CYS A 394 24.07 25.69 -1.83
C CYS A 394 25.02 25.02 -0.84
N LYS A 395 24.61 23.94 -0.18
CA LYS A 395 25.36 23.31 0.91
C LYS A 395 26.73 22.84 0.41
N ASN A 396 27.80 23.46 0.92
CA ASN A 396 29.19 23.20 0.52
C ASN A 396 29.46 23.37 -0.99
N ASN A 397 28.68 24.22 -1.68
CA ASN A 397 28.86 24.52 -3.11
C ASN A 397 28.98 26.04 -3.31
N LEU A 398 30.22 26.53 -3.39
CA LEU A 398 30.52 27.96 -3.48
C LEU A 398 30.09 28.55 -4.83
N GLU A 399 30.15 27.75 -5.88
CA GLU A 399 29.77 28.09 -7.24
C GLU A 399 28.27 28.40 -7.31
N ASN A 400 27.43 27.58 -6.67
CA ASN A 400 26.00 27.84 -6.53
C ASN A 400 25.69 29.06 -5.66
N GLN A 401 26.43 29.24 -4.55
CA GLN A 401 26.28 30.42 -3.69
C GLN A 401 26.62 31.71 -4.45
N LYS A 402 27.72 31.73 -5.21
CA LYS A 402 28.12 32.87 -6.05
C LYS A 402 27.12 33.13 -7.16
N PHE A 403 26.60 32.07 -7.80
CA PHE A 403 25.57 32.20 -8.82
C PHE A 403 24.35 32.93 -8.28
N ILE A 404 23.81 32.51 -7.13
CA ILE A 404 22.66 33.16 -6.49
C ILE A 404 23.00 34.58 -6.02
N ALA A 405 24.18 34.81 -5.44
CA ALA A 405 24.61 36.13 -4.99
C ALA A 405 24.73 37.15 -6.14
N ALA A 406 25.01 36.68 -7.36
CA ALA A 406 25.05 37.51 -8.56
C ALA A 406 23.66 37.79 -9.15
N MET A 407 22.62 37.06 -8.73
CA MET A 407 21.25 37.29 -9.21
C MET A 407 20.70 38.61 -8.68
N LYS A 408 20.00 39.35 -9.55
CA LYS A 408 19.25 40.55 -9.17
C LYS A 408 17.76 40.25 -9.27
N LYS A 409 16.99 40.64 -8.26
CA LYS A 409 15.53 40.62 -8.33
C LYS A 409 15.08 41.58 -9.43
N GLN A 410 14.60 41.03 -10.55
CA GLN A 410 13.78 41.80 -11.47
C GLN A 410 12.39 41.90 -10.82
N GLY A 411 11.80 43.10 -10.79
CA GLY A 411 10.60 43.39 -10.00
C GLY A 411 9.43 42.44 -10.24
N THR A 412 8.48 42.41 -9.31
CA THR A 412 7.16 41.82 -9.55
C THR A 412 6.50 42.56 -10.71
N VAL A 413 5.87 41.84 -11.64
CA VAL A 413 5.14 42.40 -12.79
C VAL A 413 4.34 43.64 -12.36
N ASP A 414 4.83 44.78 -12.86
CA ASP A 414 4.37 46.16 -12.78
C ASP A 414 3.30 46.59 -11.76
N GLY A 415 3.73 47.51 -10.88
CA GLY A 415 2.88 48.47 -10.16
C GLY A 415 2.02 49.38 -11.05
N ASN A 416 2.12 49.28 -12.38
CA ASN A 416 1.21 49.96 -13.31
C ASN A 416 -0.23 49.41 -13.24
N THR A 417 -0.43 48.18 -12.77
CA THR A 417 -1.77 47.62 -12.51
C THR A 417 -2.33 48.11 -11.18
N LEU A 418 -1.48 48.27 -10.15
CA LEU A 418 -1.86 48.79 -8.82
C LEU A 418 -2.22 50.28 -8.85
N ASN A 419 -1.53 51.07 -9.69
CA ASN A 419 -1.84 52.48 -9.91
C ASN A 419 -3.21 52.72 -10.57
N LYS A 420 -3.75 51.74 -11.32
CA LYS A 420 -5.11 51.84 -11.90
C LYS A 420 -6.22 51.67 -10.87
N VAL A 421 -5.91 51.14 -9.68
CA VAL A 421 -6.87 50.91 -8.59
C VAL A 421 -6.63 51.86 -7.41
N GLY A 422 -5.76 52.87 -7.57
CA GLY A 422 -5.48 53.87 -6.54
C GLY A 422 -4.73 53.30 -5.33
N LEU A 423 -3.82 52.35 -5.52
CA LEU A 423 -2.98 51.82 -4.44
C LEU A 423 -1.51 51.96 -4.81
N THR A 424 -0.79 52.84 -4.10
CA THR A 424 0.66 52.98 -4.19
C THR A 424 1.34 52.21 -3.06
N LEU A 425 2.34 51.41 -3.40
CA LEU A 425 3.26 50.81 -2.43
C LEU A 425 4.52 51.69 -2.38
N ASN A 426 4.65 52.50 -1.33
CA ASN A 426 5.92 53.15 -1.03
C ASN A 426 6.76 52.22 -0.16
N ASN A 427 7.92 51.83 -0.67
CA ASN A 427 8.96 51.19 0.11
C ASN A 427 9.83 52.28 0.74
N ASP A 428 9.75 52.44 2.06
CA ASP A 428 10.84 53.01 2.84
C ASP A 428 11.21 52.02 3.95
N GLY A 429 12.52 51.81 4.10
CA GLY A 429 13.08 50.80 4.98
C GLY A 429 12.63 50.94 6.43
N ASP A 430 12.45 49.78 7.06
CA ASP A 430 12.40 49.58 8.51
C ASP A 430 11.33 50.39 9.27
N LYS A 431 10.04 50.10 9.03
CA LYS A 431 8.96 49.92 10.04
C LYS A 431 7.58 49.72 9.39
N SER A 432 6.80 48.78 9.98
CA SER A 432 5.35 48.50 9.86
C SER A 432 4.55 49.08 8.67
N ILE A 433 3.96 48.15 7.90
CA ILE A 433 2.99 48.40 6.81
C ILE A 433 1.67 48.95 7.38
N GLY A 434 1.32 50.17 7.02
CA GLY A 434 -0.02 50.74 7.21
C GLY A 434 -0.68 50.96 5.85
N ILE A 435 -1.86 50.39 5.64
CA ILE A 435 -2.71 50.71 4.48
C ILE A 435 -3.29 52.10 4.73
N VAL A 436 -2.99 53.07 3.88
CA VAL A 436 -3.62 54.41 3.92
C VAL A 436 -4.46 54.59 2.69
N ASN A 437 -5.71 55.00 2.86
CA ASN A 437 -6.59 55.32 1.75
C ASN A 437 -6.14 56.65 1.11
N LEU A 438 -6.10 56.70 -0.23
CA LEU A 438 -5.69 57.87 -1.00
C LEU A 438 -6.61 59.09 -0.76
N ASP A 439 -7.86 58.86 -0.34
CA ASP A 439 -8.80 59.92 0.04
C ASP A 439 -8.42 60.62 1.36
N ASP A 440 -7.68 59.93 2.25
CA ASP A 440 -7.22 60.50 3.52
C ASP A 440 -6.02 61.45 3.33
N ILE A 441 -5.28 61.28 2.23
CA ILE A 441 -4.13 62.12 1.85
C ILE A 441 -4.58 63.39 1.11
N ARG A 442 -5.71 63.32 0.39
CA ARG A 442 -6.23 64.47 -0.39
C ARG A 442 -6.92 65.53 0.47
N ASN A 443 -7.27 65.22 1.72
CA ASN A 443 -8.01 66.11 2.62
C ASN A 443 -7.17 66.68 3.78
N ASN A 444 -5.83 66.64 3.69
CA ASN A 444 -4.92 67.30 4.64
C ASN A 444 -4.03 68.34 3.96
#